data_AF-S2R8V0-F1
#
_entry.id   AF-S2R8V0-F1
#
_cell.length_a   1.000
_cell.length_b   1.000
_cell.length_c   1.000
_cell.angle_alpha   90.00
_cell.angle_beta   90.00
_cell.angle_gamma   90.00
#
_symmetry.space_group_name_H-M   'P 1'
#
loop_
_entity.id
_entity.type
_entity.pdbx_description
1 polymer ?
#
loop_
_entity_poly.entity_id
_entity_poly.type
_entity_poly.pdbx_seq_one_letter_code
_entity_poly.pdbx_strand_id
1 'polypeptide(L)'
;NALGTPFEPVLQCIRCGACLNVCPVYRHIGGHGYGSIYPGPIGAVLSPVLDGYEKFGDLPFASSLCAACTETCPVRIPLHELLIKHREVMMDKLKMDHSFNDKIMKMVGVGTSAPVLFNMALDMDHAMMGVLATKDQGSVENEYNSGRIKQTKMLPKLARGWTDVRDLPRPPKKNENFRHWFKEHKAALEAQKHE
;
A
#
# COMPACT_ATOMS: atom_id res chain seq x y z
N ASN A 1 20.79 19.00 9.93
CA ASN A 1 22.19 18.86 9.45
C ASN A 1 22.39 17.41 8.99
N ALA A 2 22.87 17.18 7.76
CA ALA A 2 22.90 15.85 7.12
C ALA A 2 24.15 15.02 7.44
N LEU A 3 25.23 15.68 7.87
CA LEU A 3 26.52 15.05 8.16
C LEU A 3 26.42 14.04 9.31
N GLY A 4 27.02 12.86 9.14
CA GLY A 4 26.98 11.79 10.14
C GLY A 4 25.61 11.13 10.30
N THR A 5 24.69 11.38 9.37
CA THR A 5 23.35 10.77 9.34
C THR A 5 23.20 9.83 8.15
N PRO A 6 22.18 8.96 8.13
CA PRO A 6 21.87 8.15 6.96
C PRO A 6 21.64 8.95 5.67
N PHE A 7 21.38 10.26 5.78
CA PHE A 7 21.13 11.14 4.64
C PHE A 7 22.40 11.78 4.07
N GLU A 8 23.57 11.58 4.68
CA GLU A 8 24.85 12.13 4.21
C GLU A 8 25.14 11.89 2.72
N PRO A 9 24.80 10.74 2.08
CA PRO A 9 25.02 10.55 0.66
C PRO A 9 24.36 11.61 -0.24
N VAL A 10 23.28 12.27 0.22
CA VAL A 10 22.62 13.33 -0.54
C VAL A 10 23.56 14.52 -0.83
N LEU A 11 24.56 14.73 0.02
CA LEU A 11 25.53 15.84 -0.10
C LEU A 11 26.51 15.65 -1.28
N GLN A 12 26.58 14.44 -1.85
CA GLN A 12 27.40 14.15 -3.04
C GLN A 12 26.77 14.67 -4.34
N CYS A 13 25.56 15.25 -4.27
CA CYS A 13 24.82 15.68 -5.43
C CYS A 13 25.56 16.76 -6.23
N ILE A 14 25.92 16.44 -7.48
CA ILE A 14 26.55 17.37 -8.44
C ILE A 14 25.54 18.21 -9.23
N ARG A 15 24.25 18.14 -8.89
CA ARG A 15 23.14 18.87 -9.55
C ARG A 15 23.08 18.68 -11.08
N CYS A 16 23.32 17.46 -11.56
CA CYS A 16 23.28 17.15 -13.00
C CYS A 16 21.84 17.03 -13.59
N GLY A 17 20.81 16.94 -12.75
CA GLY A 17 19.40 16.85 -13.21
C GLY A 17 18.96 15.48 -13.73
N ALA A 18 19.83 14.48 -13.82
CA ALA A 18 19.48 13.14 -14.33
C ALA A 18 18.30 12.50 -13.57
N CYS A 19 18.31 12.59 -12.23
CA CYS A 19 17.24 12.07 -11.39
C CYS A 19 15.88 12.76 -11.62
N LEU A 20 15.87 14.03 -12.04
CA LEU A 20 14.65 14.78 -12.33
C LEU A 20 13.99 14.23 -13.60
N ASN A 21 14.77 14.06 -14.66
CA ASN A 21 14.28 13.66 -15.99
C ASN A 21 13.74 12.23 -16.06
N VAL A 22 14.22 11.35 -15.18
CA VAL A 22 13.74 9.96 -15.09
C VAL A 22 12.53 9.82 -14.15
N CYS A 23 12.31 10.78 -13.25
CA CYS A 23 11.27 10.64 -12.23
C CYS A 23 9.87 10.84 -12.84
N PRO A 24 8.98 9.83 -12.77
CA PRO A 24 7.63 9.96 -13.32
C PRO A 24 6.84 11.05 -12.61
N VAL A 25 6.98 11.15 -11.28
CA VAL A 25 6.25 12.15 -10.48
C VAL A 25 6.65 13.57 -10.87
N TYR A 26 7.96 13.85 -10.90
CA TYR A 26 8.46 15.17 -11.30
C TYR A 26 8.03 15.56 -12.73
N ARG A 27 8.02 14.60 -13.67
CA ARG A 27 7.57 14.85 -15.05
C ARG A 27 6.08 15.21 -15.14
N HIS A 28 5.25 14.68 -14.24
CA HIS A 28 3.81 14.96 -14.24
C HIS A 28 3.42 16.22 -13.46
N ILE A 29 3.99 16.45 -12.29
CA ILE A 29 3.60 17.58 -11.42
C ILE A 29 4.48 18.83 -11.58
N GLY A 30 5.65 18.68 -12.24
CA GLY A 30 6.65 19.74 -12.38
C GLY A 30 7.34 20.10 -11.07
N GLY A 31 8.24 21.10 -11.13
CA GLY A 31 9.00 21.54 -9.95
C GLY A 31 8.18 22.29 -8.91
N HIS A 32 7.16 23.05 -9.31
CA HIS A 32 6.33 23.84 -8.40
C HIS A 32 5.57 22.99 -7.38
N GLY A 33 5.19 21.75 -7.75
CA GLY A 33 4.49 20.83 -6.86
C GLY A 33 5.31 20.41 -5.63
N TYR A 34 6.62 20.62 -5.61
CA TYR A 34 7.49 20.26 -4.49
C TYR A 34 7.58 21.36 -3.42
N GLY A 35 7.16 22.60 -3.70
CA GLY A 35 7.16 23.70 -2.71
C GLY A 35 8.55 24.09 -2.17
N SER A 36 9.63 23.57 -2.74
CA SER A 36 11.01 23.82 -2.34
C SER A 36 11.83 24.28 -3.54
N ILE A 37 12.90 25.05 -3.28
CA ILE A 37 13.90 25.42 -4.28
C ILE A 37 14.63 24.21 -4.87
N TYR A 38 14.64 23.08 -4.16
CA TYR A 38 15.12 21.80 -4.67
C TYR A 38 13.91 20.94 -5.04
N PRO A 39 13.64 20.72 -6.34
CA PRO A 39 12.52 19.88 -6.75
C PRO A 39 12.94 18.43 -7.04
N GLY A 40 11.93 17.59 -7.33
CA GLY A 40 12.13 16.21 -7.77
C GLY A 40 12.70 15.29 -6.68
N PRO A 41 13.23 14.10 -7.05
CA PRO A 41 13.68 13.11 -6.07
C PRO A 41 14.80 13.61 -5.15
N ILE A 42 15.70 14.45 -5.67
CA ILE A 42 16.77 15.05 -4.87
C ILE A 42 16.20 16.03 -3.84
N GLY A 43 15.23 16.85 -4.23
CA GLY A 43 14.52 17.77 -3.35
C GLY A 43 13.72 17.07 -2.27
N ALA A 44 13.02 16.01 -2.63
CA ALA A 44 12.24 15.22 -1.67
C ALA A 44 13.08 14.58 -0.56
N VAL A 45 14.39 14.39 -0.78
CA VAL A 45 15.34 13.97 0.26
C VAL A 45 15.97 15.18 0.95
N LEU A 46 16.42 16.18 0.20
CA LEU A 46 17.22 17.27 0.78
C LEU A 46 16.37 18.26 1.59
N SER A 47 15.17 18.60 1.13
CA SER A 47 14.33 19.64 1.75
C SER A 47 13.91 19.30 3.20
N PRO A 48 13.47 18.07 3.53
CA PRO A 48 13.23 17.68 4.92
C PRO A 48 14.47 17.76 5.82
N VAL A 49 15.67 17.54 5.26
CA VAL A 49 16.94 17.61 6.01
C VAL A 49 17.37 19.05 6.30
N LEU A 50 17.06 19.97 5.39
CA LEU A 50 17.41 21.39 5.52
C LEU A 50 16.39 22.16 6.36
N ASP A 51 15.10 22.05 6.02
CA ASP A 51 14.03 22.90 6.55
C ASP A 51 13.05 22.14 7.47
N GLY A 52 13.28 20.84 7.68
CA GLY A 52 12.52 20.01 8.61
C GLY A 52 11.28 19.35 8.02
N TYR A 53 10.76 18.36 8.75
CA TYR A 53 9.57 17.60 8.36
C TYR A 53 8.26 18.37 8.51
N GLU A 54 8.20 19.43 9.33
CA GLU A 54 6.98 20.25 9.46
C GLU A 54 6.59 20.93 8.14
N LYS A 55 7.59 21.32 7.33
CA LYS A 55 7.36 21.98 6.04
C LYS A 55 7.35 21.01 4.87
N PHE A 56 8.18 19.96 4.94
CA PHE A 56 8.46 19.09 3.79
C PHE A 56 8.23 17.61 4.06
N GLY A 57 7.52 17.26 5.13
CA GLY A 57 7.21 15.88 5.50
C GLY A 57 6.40 15.11 4.45
N ASP A 58 5.65 15.81 3.59
CA ASP A 58 4.85 15.18 2.54
C ASP A 58 5.71 14.74 1.33
N LEU A 59 6.87 15.36 1.10
CA LEU A 59 7.68 15.09 -0.09
C LEU A 59 8.18 13.64 -0.17
N PRO A 60 8.68 13.01 0.92
CA PRO A 60 9.01 11.59 0.93
C PRO A 60 7.84 10.68 0.54
N PHE A 61 6.60 11.07 0.83
CA PHE A 61 5.39 10.29 0.51
C PHE A 61 4.89 10.52 -0.93
N ALA A 62 5.25 11.64 -1.57
CA ALA A 62 4.90 11.92 -2.97
C ALA A 62 5.65 11.04 -4.00
N SER A 63 6.52 10.12 -3.56
CA SER A 63 7.29 9.22 -4.43
C SER A 63 6.65 7.85 -4.62
N SER A 64 6.73 7.33 -5.86
CA SER A 64 6.33 5.95 -6.21
C SER A 64 7.35 4.88 -5.82
N LEU A 65 8.53 5.27 -5.32
CA LEU A 65 9.63 4.36 -4.95
C LEU A 65 10.11 3.41 -6.07
N CYS A 66 9.92 3.79 -7.34
CA CYS A 66 10.35 3.00 -8.51
C CYS A 66 11.87 2.89 -8.73
N ALA A 67 12.70 3.44 -7.84
CA ALA A 67 14.18 3.41 -7.86
C ALA A 67 14.90 4.01 -9.09
N ALA A 68 14.19 4.44 -10.14
CA ALA A 68 14.82 4.95 -11.38
C ALA A 68 15.80 6.12 -11.16
N CYS A 69 15.53 6.99 -10.18
CA CYS A 69 16.41 8.11 -9.83
C CYS A 69 17.76 7.67 -9.23
N THR A 70 17.81 6.49 -8.61
CA THR A 70 19.04 5.91 -8.05
C THR A 70 19.87 5.26 -9.14
N GLU A 71 19.23 4.46 -10.00
CA GLU A 71 19.89 3.81 -11.15
C GLU A 71 20.55 4.81 -12.10
N THR A 72 19.89 5.94 -12.38
CA THR A 72 20.45 6.95 -13.30
C THR A 72 21.51 7.86 -12.66
N CYS A 73 21.69 7.80 -11.33
CA CYS A 73 22.54 8.76 -10.64
C CYS A 73 24.02 8.53 -10.97
N PRO A 74 24.73 9.49 -11.60
CA PRO A 74 26.14 9.29 -12.00
C PRO A 74 27.09 9.17 -10.79
N VAL A 75 26.67 9.72 -9.64
CA VAL A 75 27.41 9.66 -8.37
C VAL A 75 26.80 8.65 -7.39
N ARG A 76 25.90 7.77 -7.85
CA ARG A 76 25.36 6.62 -7.11
C ARG A 76 24.70 6.96 -5.76
N ILE A 77 23.98 8.08 -5.69
CA ILE A 77 23.20 8.43 -4.49
C ILE A 77 21.95 7.53 -4.45
N PRO A 78 21.71 6.79 -3.34
CA PRO A 78 20.57 5.89 -3.20
C PRO A 78 19.28 6.64 -2.85
N LEU A 79 18.84 7.57 -3.71
CA LEU A 79 17.72 8.49 -3.44
C LEU A 79 16.44 7.77 -3.00
N HIS A 80 16.10 6.63 -3.60
CA HIS A 80 14.88 5.91 -3.24
C HIS A 80 14.92 5.32 -1.82
N GLU A 81 16.08 4.80 -1.39
CA GLU A 81 16.30 4.32 -0.03
C GLU A 81 16.28 5.48 0.98
N LEU A 82 16.86 6.62 0.63
CA LEU A 82 16.81 7.82 1.47
C LEU A 82 15.36 8.31 1.68
N LEU A 83 14.51 8.22 0.66
CA LEU A 83 13.08 8.52 0.80
C LEU A 83 12.38 7.54 1.75
N ILE A 84 12.69 6.25 1.67
CA ILE A 84 12.19 5.24 2.64
C ILE A 84 12.67 5.59 4.04
N LYS A 85 13.94 5.97 4.18
CA LYS A 85 14.51 6.37 5.48
C LYS A 85 13.80 7.58 6.09
N HIS A 86 13.41 8.55 5.27
CA HIS A 86 12.56 9.64 5.76
C HIS A 86 11.22 9.14 6.31
N ARG A 87 10.56 8.23 5.59
CA ARG A 87 9.30 7.63 6.05
C ARG A 87 9.49 6.90 7.39
N GLU A 88 10.53 6.10 7.54
CA GLU A 88 10.88 5.44 8.81
C GLU A 88 11.15 6.44 9.94
N VAL A 89 11.92 7.50 9.68
CA VAL A 89 12.21 8.52 10.72
C VAL A 89 10.93 9.21 11.16
N MET A 90 10.05 9.59 10.22
CA MET A 90 8.78 10.25 10.53
C MET A 90 7.83 9.33 11.31
N MET A 91 7.74 8.06 10.94
CA MET A 91 6.80 7.11 11.54
C MET A 91 7.33 6.53 12.87
N ASP A 92 8.55 6.00 12.88
CA ASP A 92 9.06 5.24 14.03
C ASP A 92 9.73 6.12 15.08
N LYS A 93 10.58 7.06 14.65
CA LYS A 93 11.35 7.91 15.58
C LYS A 93 10.56 9.10 16.06
N LEU A 94 9.92 9.83 15.13
CA LEU A 94 9.21 11.06 15.44
C LEU A 94 7.72 10.84 15.72
N LYS A 95 7.15 9.68 15.37
CA LYS A 95 5.73 9.34 15.57
C LYS A 95 4.78 10.45 15.11
N MET A 96 5.07 10.99 13.93
CA MET A 96 4.31 12.09 13.34
C MET A 96 2.90 11.67 12.90
N ASP A 97 2.66 10.37 12.66
CA ASP A 97 1.30 9.86 12.50
C ASP A 97 0.65 9.66 13.88
N HIS A 98 -0.28 10.53 14.22
CA HIS A 98 -1.09 10.45 15.44
C HIS A 98 -2.37 9.62 15.27
N SER A 99 -2.59 9.07 14.07
CA SER A 99 -3.69 8.15 13.82
C SER A 99 -3.49 6.80 14.51
N PHE A 100 -4.54 5.99 14.52
CA PHE A 100 -4.48 4.60 14.96
C PHE A 100 -3.82 3.65 13.94
N ASN A 101 -3.32 4.16 12.81
CA ASN A 101 -2.78 3.35 11.72
C ASN A 101 -1.63 2.45 12.17
N ASP A 102 -0.65 2.97 12.90
CA ASP A 102 0.49 2.17 13.40
C ASP A 102 0.02 0.97 14.24
N LYS A 103 -0.96 1.19 15.12
CA LYS A 103 -1.53 0.14 15.96
C LYS A 103 -2.32 -0.87 15.13
N ILE A 104 -3.13 -0.40 14.17
CA ILE A 104 -3.90 -1.25 13.26
C ILE A 104 -2.95 -2.11 12.43
N MET A 105 -1.92 -1.52 11.82
CA MET A 105 -0.96 -2.24 10.99
C MET A 105 -0.15 -3.27 11.80
N LYS A 106 0.25 -2.94 13.04
CA LYS A 106 0.87 -3.92 13.96
C LYS A 106 -0.07 -5.07 14.29
N MET A 107 -1.34 -4.78 14.59
CA MET A 107 -2.34 -5.82 14.86
C MET A 107 -2.55 -6.72 13.64
N VAL A 108 -2.66 -6.14 12.45
CA VAL A 108 -2.76 -6.89 11.18
C VAL A 108 -1.52 -7.76 10.98
N GLY A 109 -0.31 -7.22 11.20
CA GLY A 109 0.94 -7.97 11.06
C GLY A 109 1.04 -9.16 12.03
N VAL A 110 0.61 -9.00 13.28
CA VAL A 110 0.53 -10.11 14.25
C VAL A 110 -0.53 -11.13 13.83
N GLY A 111 -1.70 -10.68 13.39
CA GLY A 111 -2.79 -11.55 12.96
C GLY A 111 -2.45 -12.38 11.71
N THR A 112 -1.73 -11.81 10.75
CA THR A 112 -1.36 -12.48 9.49
C THR A 112 -0.10 -13.34 9.61
N SER A 113 0.80 -13.04 10.56
CA SER A 113 2.01 -13.83 10.80
C SER A 113 1.77 -15.14 11.54
N ALA A 114 0.69 -15.25 12.32
CA ALA A 114 0.32 -16.48 13.02
C ALA A 114 -0.63 -17.33 12.16
N PRO A 115 -0.21 -18.53 11.68
CA PRO A 115 -1.04 -19.35 10.78
C PRO A 115 -2.40 -19.74 11.38
N VAL A 116 -2.44 -19.97 12.70
CA VAL A 116 -3.68 -20.32 13.42
C VAL A 116 -4.66 -19.14 13.43
N LEU A 117 -4.19 -17.94 13.78
CA LEU A 117 -5.03 -16.73 13.79
C LEU A 117 -5.49 -16.36 12.38
N PHE A 118 -4.61 -16.48 11.40
CA PHE A 118 -4.95 -16.21 10.00
C PHE A 118 -6.00 -17.18 9.46
N ASN A 119 -5.85 -18.49 9.71
CA ASN A 119 -6.85 -19.47 9.28
C ASN A 119 -8.17 -19.31 10.03
N MET A 120 -8.14 -19.00 11.33
CA MET A 120 -9.36 -18.69 12.08
C MET A 120 -10.09 -17.47 11.52
N ALA A 121 -9.36 -16.40 11.19
CA ALA A 121 -9.93 -15.21 10.55
C ALA A 121 -10.60 -15.55 9.20
N LEU A 122 -9.98 -16.42 8.40
CA LEU A 122 -10.51 -16.90 7.12
C LEU A 122 -11.60 -17.97 7.23
N ASP A 123 -11.79 -18.57 8.40
CA ASP A 123 -12.94 -19.45 8.66
C ASP A 123 -14.14 -18.65 9.15
N MET A 124 -13.89 -17.50 9.80
CA MET A 124 -14.90 -16.62 10.36
C MET A 124 -15.35 -15.51 9.38
N ASP A 125 -14.57 -15.19 8.36
CA ASP A 125 -14.84 -14.15 7.36
C ASP A 125 -16.20 -14.33 6.66
N HIS A 126 -16.53 -15.54 6.19
CA HIS A 126 -17.74 -15.87 5.45
C HIS A 126 -18.98 -15.81 6.36
N ALA A 127 -18.82 -16.17 7.64
CA ALA A 127 -19.87 -16.07 8.65
C ALA A 127 -20.15 -14.59 8.99
N MET A 128 -19.11 -13.80 9.21
CA MET A 128 -19.21 -12.38 9.57
C MET A 128 -19.74 -11.54 8.40
N MET A 129 -19.26 -11.79 7.18
CA MET A 129 -19.75 -11.14 5.97
C MET A 129 -21.16 -11.64 5.59
N GLY A 130 -21.54 -12.86 5.98
CA GLY A 130 -22.88 -13.40 5.80
C GLY A 130 -23.97 -12.58 6.50
N VAL A 131 -23.65 -11.95 7.64
CA VAL A 131 -24.56 -11.04 8.37
C VAL A 131 -24.82 -9.74 7.61
N LEU A 132 -23.84 -9.30 6.81
CA LEU A 132 -23.94 -8.08 6.00
C LEU A 132 -24.51 -8.36 4.59
N ALA A 133 -24.59 -9.64 4.18
CA ALA A 133 -24.96 -10.04 2.83
C ALA A 133 -26.43 -10.44 2.69
N THR A 134 -27.24 -9.58 2.05
CA THR A 134 -28.57 -9.95 1.55
C THR A 134 -28.48 -10.81 0.29
N LYS A 135 -29.49 -11.65 0.03
CA LYS A 135 -29.60 -12.43 -1.20
C LYS A 135 -30.20 -11.53 -2.29
N ASP A 136 -29.35 -10.99 -3.15
CA ASP A 136 -29.75 -10.42 -4.44
C ASP A 136 -28.86 -11.02 -5.52
N GLN A 137 -29.47 -11.78 -6.45
CA GLN A 137 -28.79 -12.36 -7.59
C GLN A 137 -28.60 -11.26 -8.64
N GLY A 138 -27.59 -10.41 -8.45
CA GLY A 138 -27.13 -9.48 -9.47
C GLY A 138 -26.56 -10.29 -10.63
N SER A 139 -27.34 -10.48 -11.68
CA SER A 139 -27.05 -11.33 -12.84
C SER A 139 -26.09 -10.66 -13.83
N VAL A 140 -24.83 -10.45 -13.44
CA VAL A 140 -23.76 -10.32 -14.44
C VAL A 140 -23.21 -11.72 -14.67
N GLU A 141 -23.48 -12.28 -15.84
CA GLU A 141 -22.93 -13.58 -16.24
C GLU A 141 -21.40 -13.55 -16.06
N ASN A 142 -20.87 -14.53 -15.31
CA ASN A 142 -19.44 -14.77 -15.07
C ASN A 142 -18.69 -13.89 -14.04
N GLU A 143 -19.33 -12.98 -13.29
CA GLU A 143 -18.65 -12.24 -12.20
C GLU A 143 -19.20 -12.50 -10.79
N TYR A 144 -20.52 -12.66 -10.62
CA TYR A 144 -21.16 -12.66 -9.28
C TYR A 144 -22.09 -13.85 -9.05
N ASN A 145 -21.57 -15.08 -9.15
CA ASN A 145 -22.37 -16.31 -8.94
C ASN A 145 -23.01 -16.40 -7.53
N SER A 146 -22.42 -15.73 -6.55
CA SER A 146 -22.90 -15.65 -5.16
C SER A 146 -23.81 -14.43 -4.88
N GLY A 147 -24.00 -13.52 -5.84
CA GLY A 147 -24.78 -12.28 -5.67
C GLY A 147 -23.98 -11.12 -5.05
N ARG A 148 -24.65 -10.04 -4.64
CA ARG A 148 -24.02 -8.80 -4.14
C ARG A 148 -24.53 -8.36 -2.76
N ILE A 149 -23.71 -7.59 -2.04
CA ILE A 149 -24.03 -7.01 -0.74
C ILE A 149 -24.81 -5.70 -0.94
N LYS A 150 -26.06 -5.64 -0.47
CA LYS A 150 -26.91 -4.42 -0.55
C LYS A 150 -27.17 -3.74 0.81
N GLN A 151 -26.80 -4.37 1.93
CA GLN A 151 -27.22 -3.87 3.25
C GLN A 151 -26.32 -2.75 3.76
N THR A 152 -26.45 -1.58 3.13
CA THR A 152 -25.71 -0.36 3.47
C THR A 152 -26.18 0.30 4.78
N LYS A 153 -27.25 -0.23 5.42
CA LYS A 153 -27.79 0.28 6.70
C LYS A 153 -27.01 -0.15 7.95
N MET A 154 -26.36 -1.32 7.94
CA MET A 154 -25.52 -1.79 9.07
C MET A 154 -24.06 -1.37 8.95
N LEU A 155 -23.65 -0.89 7.78
CA LEU A 155 -22.30 -0.38 7.54
C LEU A 155 -22.14 1.01 8.15
N PRO A 156 -20.95 1.34 8.72
CA PRO A 156 -20.63 2.70 9.14
C PRO A 156 -20.88 3.70 8.00
N LYS A 157 -21.32 4.92 8.34
CA LYS A 157 -21.74 5.95 7.35
C LYS A 157 -20.75 6.17 6.19
N LEU A 158 -19.45 6.05 6.45
CA LEU A 158 -18.40 6.17 5.42
C LEU A 158 -18.39 5.00 4.42
N ALA A 159 -18.63 3.78 4.91
CA ALA A 159 -18.68 2.60 4.06
C ALA A 159 -19.99 2.55 3.24
N ARG A 160 -21.09 3.09 3.77
CA ARG A 160 -22.38 3.18 3.09
C ARG A 160 -22.30 3.90 1.74
N GLY A 161 -21.75 5.12 1.71
CA GLY A 161 -21.63 5.90 0.47
C GLY A 161 -20.70 5.23 -0.57
N TRP A 162 -19.67 4.50 -0.11
CA TRP A 162 -18.79 3.73 -0.98
C TRP A 162 -19.48 2.50 -1.59
N THR A 163 -20.31 1.79 -0.79
CA THR A 163 -21.12 0.65 -1.27
C THR A 163 -22.35 1.04 -2.08
N ASP A 164 -22.81 2.30 -1.97
CA ASP A 164 -23.93 2.80 -2.79
C ASP A 164 -23.48 3.04 -4.25
N VAL A 165 -22.19 3.29 -4.49
CA VAL A 165 -21.62 3.53 -5.83
C VAL A 165 -20.76 2.37 -6.37
N ARG A 166 -20.47 1.35 -5.55
CA ARG A 166 -19.69 0.16 -5.96
C ARG A 166 -20.43 -1.12 -5.59
N ASP A 167 -20.57 -2.01 -6.55
CA ASP A 167 -21.03 -3.37 -6.28
C ASP A 167 -19.95 -4.12 -5.48
N LEU A 168 -20.34 -4.67 -4.33
CA LEU A 168 -19.48 -5.51 -3.51
C LEU A 168 -19.94 -6.97 -3.64
N PRO A 169 -19.12 -7.89 -4.18
CA PRO A 169 -19.49 -9.29 -4.32
C PRO A 169 -19.79 -9.91 -2.96
N ARG A 170 -20.83 -10.73 -2.91
CA ARG A 170 -21.04 -11.62 -1.76
C ARG A 170 -19.93 -12.68 -1.78
N PRO A 171 -19.26 -12.96 -0.66
CA PRO A 171 -18.32 -14.06 -0.61
C PRO A 171 -19.04 -15.40 -0.92
N PRO A 172 -18.38 -16.34 -1.63
CA PRO A 172 -18.97 -17.64 -1.97
C PRO A 172 -19.30 -18.44 -0.71
N LYS A 173 -20.03 -19.55 -0.81
CA LYS A 173 -20.20 -20.41 0.38
C LYS A 173 -18.84 -20.97 0.80
N LYS A 174 -18.68 -21.29 2.09
CA LYS A 174 -17.42 -21.83 2.64
C LYS A 174 -16.87 -23.01 1.83
N ASN A 175 -17.75 -23.92 1.38
CA ASN A 175 -17.40 -25.08 0.56
C ASN A 175 -17.04 -24.75 -0.90
N GLU A 176 -17.46 -23.60 -1.42
CA GLU A 176 -17.23 -23.14 -2.80
C GLU A 176 -16.05 -22.13 -2.86
N ASN A 177 -15.32 -21.93 -1.77
CA ASN A 177 -14.21 -20.97 -1.74
C ASN A 177 -12.98 -21.49 -2.51
N PHE A 178 -12.10 -20.58 -2.90
CA PHE A 178 -10.90 -20.90 -3.67
C PHE A 178 -9.99 -21.93 -2.97
N ARG A 179 -9.91 -21.93 -1.64
CA ARG A 179 -9.02 -22.84 -0.91
C ARG A 179 -9.52 -24.28 -0.94
N HIS A 180 -10.82 -24.50 -0.76
CA HIS A 180 -11.45 -25.81 -0.90
C HIS A 180 -11.33 -26.28 -2.35
N TRP A 181 -11.70 -25.42 -3.31
CA TRP A 181 -11.53 -25.69 -4.74
C TRP A 181 -10.08 -26.08 -5.10
N PHE A 182 -9.09 -25.31 -4.64
CA PHE A 182 -7.67 -25.56 -4.91
C PHE A 182 -7.19 -26.88 -4.31
N LYS A 183 -7.64 -27.22 -3.10
CA LYS A 183 -7.28 -28.49 -2.46
C LYS A 183 -7.83 -29.69 -3.23
N GLU A 184 -9.09 -29.61 -3.66
CA GLU A 184 -9.74 -30.66 -4.47
C GLU A 184 -9.06 -30.82 -5.84
N HIS A 185 -8.79 -29.71 -6.53
CA HIS A 185 -8.21 -29.75 -7.88
C HIS A 185 -6.73 -30.12 -7.87
N LYS A 186 -5.99 -29.73 -6.82
CA LYS A 186 -4.60 -30.17 -6.62
C LYS A 186 -4.55 -31.68 -6.39
N ALA A 187 -5.44 -32.23 -5.55
CA ALA A 187 -5.51 -33.66 -5.32
C ALA A 187 -5.89 -34.43 -6.61
N ALA A 188 -6.81 -33.89 -7.42
CA ALA A 188 -7.16 -34.46 -8.72
C ALA A 188 -5.99 -34.43 -9.72
N LEU A 189 -5.24 -33.32 -9.79
CA LEU A 189 -4.05 -33.20 -10.62
C LEU A 189 -2.92 -34.14 -10.18
N GLU A 190 -2.75 -34.35 -8.88
CA GLU A 190 -1.77 -35.30 -8.33
C GLU A 190 -2.18 -36.74 -8.64
N ALA A 191 -3.46 -37.08 -8.51
CA ALA A 191 -3.99 -38.40 -8.90
C ALA A 191 -3.79 -38.70 -10.40
N GLN A 192 -4.02 -37.71 -11.27
CA GLN A 192 -3.78 -37.83 -12.72
C GLN A 192 -2.30 -37.97 -13.12
N LYS A 193 -1.36 -37.57 -12.26
CA LYS A 193 0.09 -37.75 -12.50
C LYS A 193 0.60 -39.13 -12.11
N HIS A 194 -0.19 -39.88 -11.34
CA HIS A 194 0.15 -41.22 -10.85
C HIS A 194 -0.52 -42.34 -11.66
N GLU A 195 -1.40 -42.02 -12.61
CA GLU A 195 -1.83 -42.87 -13.73
C GLU A 195 -0.90 -42.71 -14.95
#